data_AF-A0A8R1EJC1-F1
#
_entry.id   AF-A0A8R1EJC1-F1
#
_cell.length_a   1.000
_cell.length_b   1.000
_cell.length_c   1.000
_cell.angle_alpha   90.00
_cell.angle_beta   90.00
_cell.angle_gamma   90.00
#
_symmetry.space_group_name_H-M   'P 1'
#
loop_
_entity.id
_entity.type
_entity.pdbx_description
1 polymer ?
#
loop_
_entity_poly.entity_id
_entity_poly.type
_entity_poly.pdbx_seq_one_letter_code
_entity_poly.pdbx_strand_id
1 'polypeptide(L)'
;MSRHLYKQYLQIAGKWPRDANKAVERDFGAFLAKEVEAAFQPGRLTIADQTVCEKRLSSLEHLLNNEVLKGYPHKYSSGVFGMKLEDLQKASSEESRKQMGLKPKVSIFKKFSGQLFSKKDK
;
A
#
# COMPACT_ATOMS: atom_id res chain seq x y z
N MET A 1 -1.78 -15.89 22.04
CA MET A 1 -2.94 -15.19 21.42
C MET A 1 -2.48 -14.51 20.14
N SER A 2 -3.32 -14.40 19.10
CA SER A 2 -3.07 -13.71 17.81
C SER A 2 -2.52 -14.48 16.58
N ARG A 3 -2.10 -15.76 16.68
CA ARG A 3 -1.54 -16.48 15.51
C ARG A 3 -2.57 -16.68 14.37
N HIS A 4 -3.85 -16.86 14.70
CA HIS A 4 -4.90 -16.96 13.67
C HIS A 4 -5.17 -15.60 13.03
N LEU A 5 -5.30 -14.52 13.82
CA LEU A 5 -5.54 -13.17 13.33
C LEU A 5 -4.42 -12.74 12.39
N TYR A 6 -3.16 -12.93 12.82
CA TYR A 6 -2.00 -12.65 11.99
C TYR A 6 -2.06 -13.35 10.62
N LYS A 7 -2.40 -14.66 10.61
CA LYS A 7 -2.58 -15.42 9.37
C LYS A 7 -3.70 -14.85 8.49
N GLN A 8 -4.83 -14.44 9.08
CA GLN A 8 -5.95 -13.84 8.34
C GLN A 8 -5.54 -12.49 7.74
N TYR A 9 -4.83 -11.64 8.48
CA TYR A 9 -4.28 -10.40 7.96
C TYR A 9 -3.33 -10.62 6.78
N LEU A 10 -2.42 -11.61 6.88
CA LEU A 10 -1.54 -11.97 5.76
C LEU A 10 -2.32 -12.50 4.54
N GLN A 11 -3.37 -13.29 4.76
CA GLN A 11 -4.23 -13.78 3.67
C GLN A 11 -4.92 -12.62 2.95
N ILE A 12 -5.44 -11.62 3.69
CA ILE A 12 -6.06 -10.44 3.09
C ILE A 12 -5.02 -9.62 2.32
N ALA A 13 -3.84 -9.38 2.91
CA ALA A 13 -2.77 -8.64 2.25
C ALA A 13 -2.33 -9.33 0.94
N GLY A 14 -2.26 -10.67 0.93
CA GLY A 14 -1.92 -11.45 -0.27
C GLY A 14 -3.01 -11.48 -1.35
N LYS A 15 -4.28 -11.26 -0.97
CA LYS A 15 -5.39 -11.14 -1.92
C LYS A 15 -5.52 -9.72 -2.51
N TRP A 16 -4.80 -8.75 -1.96
CA TRP A 16 -4.92 -7.38 -2.40
C TRP A 16 -4.43 -7.22 -3.85
N PRO A 17 -5.22 -6.58 -4.74
CA PRO A 17 -4.81 -6.41 -6.13
C PRO A 17 -3.57 -5.51 -6.22
N ARG A 18 -2.63 -5.91 -7.08
CA ARG A 18 -1.44 -5.11 -7.38
C ARG A 18 -1.77 -3.97 -8.33
N ASP A 19 -1.34 -2.76 -7.99
CA ASP A 19 -1.53 -1.58 -8.85
C ASP A 19 -0.42 -1.50 -9.91
N ALA A 20 -0.79 -1.61 -11.19
CA ALA A 20 0.15 -1.56 -12.30
C ALA A 20 0.79 -0.18 -12.50
N ASN A 21 0.14 0.90 -12.05
CA ASN A 21 0.59 2.27 -12.26
C ASN A 21 1.52 2.78 -11.14
N LYS A 22 1.75 1.96 -10.11
CA LYS A 22 2.56 2.31 -8.93
C LYS A 22 3.78 1.41 -8.80
N ALA A 23 4.84 1.97 -8.25
CA ALA A 23 6.04 1.20 -7.90
C ALA A 23 5.73 0.19 -6.77
N VAL A 24 6.52 -0.89 -6.70
CA VAL A 24 6.38 -1.94 -5.67
C VAL A 24 6.40 -1.37 -4.25
N GLU A 25 7.23 -0.36 -3.98
CA GLU A 25 7.31 0.28 -2.66
C GLU A 25 6.06 1.09 -2.29
N ARG A 26 5.25 1.49 -3.28
CA ARG A 26 4.01 2.24 -3.12
C ARG A 26 2.77 1.38 -3.31
N ASP A 27 2.94 0.09 -3.52
CA ASP A 27 1.84 -0.86 -3.61
C ASP A 27 1.20 -1.03 -2.24
N PHE A 28 -0.13 -0.98 -2.21
CA PHE A 28 -0.86 -1.01 -0.94
C PHE A 28 -0.82 -2.40 -0.29
N GLY A 29 -0.80 -3.49 -1.09
CA GLY A 29 -0.66 -4.84 -0.56
C GLY A 29 0.70 -5.04 0.13
N ALA A 30 1.78 -4.56 -0.52
CA ALA A 30 3.11 -4.58 0.08
C ALA A 30 3.20 -3.73 1.37
N PHE A 31 2.57 -2.55 1.37
CA PHE A 31 2.46 -1.70 2.56
C PHE A 31 1.71 -2.39 3.70
N LEU A 32 0.55 -3.00 3.40
CA LEU A 32 -0.24 -3.74 4.38
C LEU A 32 0.54 -4.89 5.01
N ALA A 33 1.24 -5.69 4.22
CA ALA A 33 2.04 -6.80 4.73
C ALA A 33 3.09 -6.33 5.75
N LYS A 34 3.81 -5.25 5.41
CA LYS A 34 4.81 -4.64 6.29
C LYS A 34 4.19 -4.09 7.58
N GLU A 35 3.04 -3.43 7.47
CA GLU A 35 2.35 -2.86 8.63
C GLU A 35 1.82 -3.95 9.57
N VAL A 36 1.31 -5.06 9.01
CA VAL A 36 0.89 -6.24 9.77
C VAL A 36 2.07 -6.85 10.52
N GLU A 37 3.24 -7.00 9.87
CA GLU A 37 4.44 -7.48 10.55
C GLU A 37 4.90 -6.55 11.70
N ALA A 38 4.76 -5.23 11.52
CA ALA A 38 5.12 -4.25 12.55
C ALA A 38 4.11 -4.24 13.72
N ALA A 39 2.82 -4.40 13.42
CA ALA A 39 1.75 -4.38 14.41
C ALA A 39 1.74 -5.65 15.29
N PHE A 40 2.09 -6.80 14.73
CA PHE A 40 2.10 -8.09 15.43
C PHE A 40 3.45 -8.45 16.07
N GLN A 41 4.38 -7.48 16.20
CA GLN A 41 5.62 -7.68 16.95
C GLN A 41 5.33 -8.09 18.41
N PRO A 42 6.12 -9.03 18.97
CA PRO A 42 5.92 -9.50 20.34
C PRO A 42 6.02 -8.33 21.32
N GLY A 43 5.03 -8.22 22.22
CA GLY A 43 4.96 -7.16 23.23
C GLY A 43 4.18 -5.90 22.85
N ARG A 44 3.66 -5.78 21.62
CA ARG A 44 2.81 -4.63 21.22
C ARG A 44 1.30 -4.83 21.37
N LEU A 45 0.81 -6.07 21.41
CA LEU A 45 -0.63 -6.37 21.42
C LEU A 45 -1.09 -6.81 22.81
N THR A 46 -2.08 -6.12 23.36
CA THR A 46 -2.78 -6.46 24.60
C THR A 46 -4.13 -7.14 24.31
N ILE A 47 -4.77 -7.74 25.32
CA ILE A 47 -6.06 -8.46 25.17
C ILE A 47 -7.18 -7.50 24.74
N ALA A 48 -7.15 -6.23 25.17
CA ALA A 48 -8.10 -5.20 24.75
C ALA A 48 -8.00 -4.91 23.23
N ASP A 49 -6.82 -5.11 22.64
CA ASP A 49 -6.59 -4.90 21.21
C ASP A 49 -7.23 -5.99 20.33
N GLN A 50 -7.63 -7.14 20.90
CA GLN A 50 -8.15 -8.25 20.11
C GLN A 50 -9.47 -7.91 19.40
N THR A 51 -10.44 -7.36 20.13
CA THR A 51 -11.74 -6.99 19.54
C THR A 51 -11.59 -5.88 18.48
N VAL A 52 -10.63 -4.98 18.69
CA VAL A 52 -10.29 -3.93 17.72
C VAL A 52 -9.62 -4.53 16.49
N CYS A 53 -8.71 -5.48 16.66
CA CYS A 53 -8.07 -6.23 15.57
C CYS A 53 -9.10 -7.01 14.75
N GLU A 54 -10.10 -7.62 15.37
CA GLU A 54 -11.18 -8.34 14.67
C GLU A 54 -12.05 -7.38 13.86
N LYS A 55 -12.44 -6.23 14.43
CA LYS A 55 -13.19 -5.18 13.70
C LYS A 55 -12.40 -4.62 12.51
N ARG A 56 -11.11 -4.37 12.70
CA ARG A 56 -10.22 -3.91 11.61
C ARG A 56 -10.06 -4.95 10.52
N LEU A 57 -9.97 -6.23 10.88
CA LEU A 57 -9.89 -7.34 9.94
C LEU A 57 -11.16 -7.38 9.06
N SER A 58 -12.34 -7.39 9.68
CA SER A 58 -13.63 -7.35 8.97
C SER A 58 -13.75 -6.13 8.06
N SER A 59 -13.32 -4.95 8.54
CA SER A 59 -13.33 -3.73 7.70
C SER A 59 -12.46 -3.86 6.45
N LEU A 60 -11.28 -4.49 6.57
CA LEU A 60 -10.41 -4.75 5.42
C LEU A 60 -11.00 -5.76 4.44
N GLU A 61 -11.70 -6.79 4.94
CA GLU A 61 -12.41 -7.75 4.09
C GLU A 61 -13.53 -7.08 3.30
N HIS A 62 -14.31 -6.20 3.96
CA HIS A 62 -15.38 -5.45 3.29
C HIS A 62 -14.83 -4.53 2.20
N LEU A 63 -13.68 -3.89 2.45
CA LEU A 63 -13.00 -3.05 1.46
C LEU A 63 -12.51 -3.89 0.26
N LEU A 64 -11.85 -5.02 0.52
CA LEU A 64 -11.36 -5.91 -0.53
C LEU A 64 -12.50 -6.43 -1.43
N ASN A 65 -13.63 -6.77 -0.82
CA ASN A 65 -14.80 -7.29 -1.52
C ASN A 65 -15.68 -6.20 -2.14
N ASN A 66 -15.32 -4.92 -1.98
CA ASN A 66 -16.09 -3.75 -2.42
C ASN A 66 -17.57 -3.82 -1.97
N GLU A 67 -17.83 -4.24 -0.73
CA GLU A 67 -19.19 -4.48 -0.25
C GLU A 67 -20.07 -3.23 -0.28
N VAL A 68 -19.50 -2.07 0.05
CA VAL A 68 -20.21 -0.78 0.01
C VAL A 68 -20.68 -0.47 -1.41
N LEU A 69 -19.83 -0.70 -2.41
CA LEU A 69 -20.18 -0.48 -3.82
C LEU A 69 -21.27 -1.46 -4.29
N LYS A 70 -21.26 -2.70 -3.80
CA LYS A 70 -22.29 -3.70 -4.09
C LYS A 70 -23.64 -3.34 -3.46
N GLY A 71 -23.63 -2.85 -2.22
CA GLY A 71 -24.84 -2.44 -1.50
C GLY A 71 -25.43 -1.12 -2.02
N TYR A 72 -24.58 -0.21 -2.49
CA TYR A 72 -24.97 1.12 -2.96
C TYR A 72 -24.36 1.39 -4.34
N PRO A 73 -24.91 0.79 -5.41
CA PRO A 73 -24.42 1.02 -6.76
C PRO A 73 -24.72 2.46 -7.19
N HIS A 74 -23.71 3.16 -7.68
CA HIS A 74 -23.85 4.53 -8.19
C HIS A 74 -23.66 4.54 -9.70
N LYS A 75 -24.43 5.40 -10.40
CA LYS A 75 -24.32 5.60 -11.86
C LYS A 75 -23.21 6.58 -12.25
N TYR A 76 -22.65 7.28 -11.26
CA TYR A 76 -21.63 8.29 -11.47
C TYR A 76 -20.25 7.63 -11.59
N SER A 77 -19.62 7.76 -12.75
CA SER A 77 -18.34 7.08 -13.07
C SER A 77 -17.10 7.95 -12.80
N SER A 78 -17.29 9.17 -12.32
CA SER A 78 -16.20 10.09 -11.98
C SER A 78 -16.00 10.23 -10.47
N GLY A 79 -14.80 10.62 -10.05
CA GLY A 79 -14.50 10.93 -8.66
C GLY A 79 -15.24 12.19 -8.18
N VAL A 80 -15.06 12.55 -6.89
CA VAL A 80 -15.70 13.73 -6.25
C VAL A 80 -15.51 15.04 -7.03
N PHE A 81 -14.41 15.15 -7.78
CA PHE A 81 -14.08 16.32 -8.61
C PHE A 81 -14.51 16.21 -10.08
N GLY A 82 -15.34 15.23 -10.44
CA GLY A 82 -15.73 15.00 -11.85
C GLY A 82 -14.64 14.41 -12.73
N MET A 83 -13.49 14.03 -12.16
CA MET A 83 -12.39 13.41 -12.90
C MET A 83 -12.66 11.94 -13.20
N LYS A 84 -12.28 11.48 -14.38
CA LYS A 84 -12.34 10.05 -14.74
C LYS A 84 -11.30 9.26 -13.96
N LEU A 85 -11.56 7.96 -13.79
CA LEU A 85 -10.63 7.04 -13.13
C LEU A 85 -9.24 7.04 -13.78
N GLU A 86 -9.19 7.06 -15.11
CA GLU A 86 -7.95 7.06 -15.89
C GLU A 86 -7.10 8.30 -15.60
N ASP A 87 -7.72 9.48 -15.51
CA ASP A 87 -7.03 10.73 -15.20
C ASP A 87 -6.46 10.72 -13.78
N LEU A 88 -7.22 10.17 -12.82
CA LEU A 88 -6.79 10.02 -11.43
C LEU A 88 -5.64 8.99 -11.29
N GLN A 89 -5.72 7.88 -12.04
CA GLN A 89 -4.64 6.89 -12.10
C GLN A 89 -3.38 7.48 -12.72
N LYS A 90 -3.52 8.21 -13.84
CA LYS A 90 -2.40 8.90 -14.47
C LYS A 90 -1.79 9.94 -13.55
N ALA A 91 -2.61 10.76 -12.87
CA ALA A 91 -2.12 11.77 -11.92
C ALA A 91 -1.36 11.15 -10.74
N SER A 92 -1.83 10.01 -10.22
CA SER A 92 -1.20 9.30 -9.09
C SER A 92 -0.06 8.35 -9.47
N SER A 93 0.14 8.13 -10.78
CA SER A 93 1.17 7.25 -11.34
C SER A 93 2.59 7.67 -10.96
N GLU A 94 3.51 6.72 -11.06
CA GLU A 94 4.91 7.01 -10.77
C GLU A 94 5.55 7.98 -11.78
N GLU A 95 5.07 8.01 -13.02
CA GLU A 95 5.54 8.93 -14.05
C GLU A 95 5.16 10.38 -13.73
N SER A 96 3.89 10.63 -13.46
CA SER A 96 3.40 11.97 -13.07
C SER A 96 4.08 12.45 -11.79
N ARG A 97 4.34 11.54 -10.85
CA ARG A 97 5.06 11.88 -9.61
C ARG A 97 6.51 12.29 -9.87
N LYS A 98 7.21 11.64 -10.82
CA LYS A 98 8.56 12.03 -11.25
C LYS A 98 8.56 13.40 -11.92
N GLN A 99 7.55 13.70 -12.74
CA GLN A 99 7.40 15.00 -13.40
C GLN A 99 7.16 16.13 -12.38
N MET A 100 6.41 15.86 -11.31
CA MET A 100 6.21 16.80 -10.20
C MET A 100 7.44 16.95 -9.27
N GLY A 101 8.58 16.33 -9.59
CA GLY A 101 9.80 16.44 -8.79
C GLY A 101 9.77 15.65 -7.47
N LEU A 102 8.73 14.86 -7.22
CA LEU A 102 8.57 14.02 -6.03
C LEU A 102 9.37 12.72 -6.17
N LYS A 103 10.64 12.81 -6.56
CA LYS A 103 11.52 11.64 -6.69
C LYS A 103 11.76 11.00 -5.31
N PRO A 104 11.82 9.66 -5.22
CA PRO A 104 12.24 9.01 -3.98
C PRO A 104 13.63 9.54 -3.59
N LYS A 105 13.81 9.91 -2.32
CA LYS A 105 15.09 10.40 -1.80
C LYS A 105 16.12 9.28 -1.95
N VAL A 106 16.91 9.34 -3.01
CA VAL A 106 18.09 8.48 -3.16
C VAL A 106 19.02 8.79 -1.98
N SER A 107 19.26 7.78 -1.14
CA SER A 107 20.18 7.87 -0.01
C SER A 107 21.51 8.43 -0.50
N ILE A 108 22.02 9.45 0.19
CA ILE A 108 23.22 10.21 -0.17
C ILE A 108 24.41 9.25 -0.39
N PHE A 109 24.49 8.17 0.40
CA PHE A 109 25.48 7.10 0.26
C PHE A 109 25.51 6.44 -1.12
N LYS A 110 24.34 6.26 -1.76
CA LYS A 110 24.22 5.63 -3.09
C LYS A 110 24.69 6.57 -4.21
N LYS A 111 24.63 7.88 -3.99
CA LYS A 111 25.21 8.88 -4.90
C LYS A 111 26.74 8.88 -4.84
N PHE A 112 27.30 8.82 -3.63
CA PHE A 112 28.75 8.79 -3.43
C PHE A 112 29.40 7.48 -3.90
N SER A 113 28.76 6.32 -3.71
CA SER A 113 29.31 5.05 -4.20
C SER A 113 29.34 4.96 -5.73
N GLY A 114 28.34 5.50 -6.43
CA GLY A 114 28.32 5.52 -7.90
C GLY A 114 29.47 6.33 -8.51
N GLN A 115 29.94 7.37 -7.82
CA GLN A 115 31.06 8.21 -8.28
C GLN A 115 32.44 7.58 -8.02
N LEU A 116 32.57 6.75 -6.99
CA LEU A 116 33.84 6.07 -6.68
C LEU A 116 34.12 4.87 -7.60
N PHE A 117 33.08 4.17 -8.08
CA PHE A 117 33.24 2.97 -8.93
C PHE A 117 33.22 3.27 -10.44
N SER A 118 32.90 4.49 -10.87
CA SER A 118 32.93 4.88 -12.30
C SER A 118 34.32 5.25 -12.83
N LYS A 119 35.37 5.14 -11.99
CA LYS A 119 36.75 5.56 -12.32
C LYS A 119 37.73 4.37 -12.27
N LYS A 120 37.33 3.25 -12.87
CA LYS A 120 38.18 2.07 -13.10
C LYS A 120 37.87 1.44 -14.47
N ASP A 121 37.86 2.26 -15.52
CA ASP A 121 37.95 1.80 -16.91
C ASP A 121 38.68 2.89 -17.71
N LYS A 122 40.01 2.87 -17.64
CA LYS A 122 40.92 3.47 -18.62
C LYS A 122 42.23 2.70 -18.59
#